data_AF-A0A3E0C8R0-F1
#
_entry.id   AF-A0A3E0C8R0-F1
#
_cell.length_a   1.000
_cell.length_b   1.000
_cell.length_c   1.000
_cell.angle_alpha   90.00
_cell.angle_beta   90.00
_cell.angle_gamma   90.00
#
_symmetry.space_group_name_H-M   'P 1'
#
loop_
_entity.id
_entity.type
_entity.pdbx_description
1 polymer ?
#
loop_
_entity_poly.entity_id
_entity_poly.type
_entity_poly.pdbx_seq_one_letter_code
_entity_poly.pdbx_strand_id
1 'polypeptide(L)' 'MYLLSRLFLFLTKSPDQLAKERADAFLAEATDLYDLEFRMRKLDREANVRQPSWMTQH' A
#
# COMPACT_ATOMS: atom_id res chain seq x y z
N MET A 1 17.82 13.17 -25.16
CA MET A 1 16.53 13.22 -24.43
C MET A 1 16.15 11.81 -23.93
N TYR A 2 16.84 11.30 -22.92
CA TYR A 2 16.54 9.99 -22.28
C TYR A 2 16.93 9.95 -20.79
N LEU A 3 17.82 10.86 -20.34
CA LEU A 3 18.21 10.98 -18.94
C LEU A 3 17.04 11.38 -18.03
N LEU A 4 16.21 12.34 -18.46
CA LEU A 4 15.03 12.78 -17.70
C LEU A 4 14.01 11.64 -17.51
N SER A 5 13.78 10.82 -18.53
CA SER A 5 12.89 9.65 -18.42
C SER A 5 13.42 8.59 -17.47
N ARG A 6 14.74 8.38 -17.42
CA ARG A 6 15.38 7.42 -16.49
C ARG A 6 15.34 7.91 -15.04
N LEU A 7 15.54 9.22 -14.82
CA LEU A 7 15.33 9.86 -13.52
C LEU A 7 13.87 9.75 -13.07
N PHE A 8 12.90 9.91 -13.98
CA PHE A 8 11.48 9.72 -13.66
C PHE A 8 11.17 8.29 -13.21
N LEU A 9 11.74 7.29 -13.88
CA LEU A 9 11.60 5.87 -13.53
C LEU A 9 12.25 5.50 -12.18
N PHE A 10 13.32 6.19 -11.78
CA PHE A 10 13.99 5.97 -10.49
C PHE A 10 13.37 6.78 -9.35
N LEU A 11 12.84 7.97 -9.65
CA LEU A 11 12.17 8.83 -8.68
C LEU A 11 10.79 8.28 -8.30
N THR A 12 10.20 7.46 -9.17
CA THR A 12 9.08 6.58 -8.82
C THR A 12 9.58 5.32 -8.11
N LYS A 13 10.06 5.43 -6.86
CA LYS A 13 9.59 4.41 -5.90
C LYS A 13 8.08 4.50 -6.00
N SER A 14 7.44 3.52 -6.63
CA SER A 14 6.01 3.60 -6.91
C SER A 14 5.31 3.94 -5.59
N PRO A 15 4.37 4.90 -5.56
CA PRO A 15 3.65 5.24 -4.32
C PRO A 15 3.04 3.99 -3.66
N ASP A 16 2.73 2.97 -4.46
CA ASP A 16 2.39 1.61 -4.04
C ASP A 16 3.47 0.89 -3.23
N GLN A 17 4.74 0.94 -3.64
CA GLN A 17 5.83 0.33 -2.86
C GLN A 17 6.00 1.02 -1.51
N LEU A 18 5.92 2.34 -1.45
CA LEU A 18 6.00 3.07 -0.18
C LEU A 18 4.79 2.77 0.72
N ALA A 19 3.59 2.66 0.13
CA ALA A 19 2.39 2.27 0.85
C ALA A 19 2.52 0.84 1.41
N LYS A 20 3.11 -0.07 0.63
CA LYS A 20 3.38 -1.45 1.04
C LYS A 20 4.42 -1.53 2.16
N GLU A 21 5.54 -0.82 2.04
CA GLU A 21 6.57 -0.75 3.09
C GLU A 21 5.99 -0.24 4.42
N ARG A 22 5.06 0.73 4.38
CA ARG A 22 4.35 1.22 5.57
C ARG A 22 3.37 0.20 6.14
N ALA A 23 2.63 -0.50 5.29
CA ALA A 23 1.72 -1.57 5.72
C ALA A 23 2.50 -2.71 6.38
N ASP A 24 3.63 -3.12 5.79
CA ASP A 24 4.49 -4.17 6.31
C ASP A 24 5.09 -3.77 7.68
N ALA A 25 5.55 -2.53 7.85
CA ALA A 25 6.01 -2.02 9.14
C ALA A 25 4.88 -1.98 10.19
N PHE A 26 3.67 -1.56 9.80
CA PHE A 26 2.51 -1.53 10.69
C PHE A 26 2.08 -2.92 11.15
N LEU A 27 2.18 -3.93 10.29
CA LEU A 27 1.92 -5.33 10.62
C LEU A 27 3.04 -5.94 11.47
N ALA A 28 4.30 -5.59 11.21
CA ALA A 28 5.46 -6.07 11.97
C ALA A 28 5.47 -5.59 13.43
N GLU A 29 4.81 -4.46 13.72
CA GLU A 29 4.64 -3.93 15.08
C GLU A 29 3.50 -4.63 15.86
N ALA A 30 2.81 -5.61 15.27
CA ALA A 30 1.80 -6.38 16.00
C ALA A 30 2.42 -7.19 17.14
N THR A 31 1.86 -7.04 18.34
CA THR A 31 2.40 -7.70 19.55
C THR A 31 1.75 -9.05 19.82
N ASP A 32 0.53 -9.26 19.34
CA ASP A 32 -0.26 -10.48 19.53
C ASP A 32 -1.02 -10.83 18.25
N LEU A 33 -1.50 -12.08 18.16
CA LEU A 33 -2.25 -12.58 17.00
C LEU A 33 -3.51 -11.73 16.73
N TYR A 34 -4.25 -11.38 17.78
CA TYR A 34 -5.47 -10.57 17.65
C TYR A 34 -5.18 -9.14 17.19
N ASP A 35 -4.06 -8.56 17.65
CA ASP A 35 -3.62 -7.23 17.20
C ASP A 35 -3.23 -7.28 15.72
N LEU A 36 -2.54 -8.34 15.28
CA LEU A 36 -2.23 -8.56 13.87
C LEU A 36 -3.50 -8.68 13.01
N GLU A 37 -4.47 -9.48 13.43
CA GLU A 37 -5.74 -9.65 12.71
C GLU A 37 -6.51 -8.32 12.59
N PHE A 38 -6.55 -7.55 13.67
CA PHE A 38 -7.19 -6.24 13.68
C PHE A 38 -6.50 -5.27 12.70
N ARG A 39 -5.17 -5.22 12.73
CA ARG A 39 -4.36 -4.37 11.84
C ARG A 39 -4.50 -4.78 10.38
N MET A 40 -4.50 -6.08 10.07
CA MET A 40 -4.76 -6.59 8.73
C MET A 40 -6.14 -6.20 8.23
N ARG A 41 -7.19 -6.39 9.05
CA ARG A 41 -8.57 -6.02 8.68
C ARG A 41 -8.73 -4.51 8.48
N LYS A 42 -7.99 -3.70 9.24
CA LYS A 42 -7.96 -2.24 9.06
C LYS A 42 -7.35 -1.87 7.70
N LEU A 43 -6.20 -2.45 7.35
CA LEU A 43 -5.55 -2.21 6.06
C LEU A 43 -6.43 -2.67 4.88
N ASP A 44 -7.10 -3.82 5.00
CA ASP A 44 -8.04 -4.32 3.99
C ASP A 44 -9.21 -3.34 3.77
N ARG A 45 -9.80 -2.84 4.86
CA ARG A 45 -10.88 -1.83 4.78
C ARG A 45 -10.41 -0.54 4.13
N GLU A 46 -9.22 -0.06 4.47
CA GLU A 46 -8.64 1.16 3.87
C GLU A 46 -8.34 0.98 2.38
N ALA A 47 -7.85 -0.21 1.98
CA ALA A 47 -7.63 -0.55 0.57
C ALA A 47 -8.95 -0.56 -0.22
N ASN A 48 -10.01 -1.13 0.38
CA ASN A 48 -11.34 -1.21 -0.22
C ASN A 48 -12.02 0.17 -0.33
N VAL A 49 -11.80 1.08 0.63
CA VAL A 49 -12.28 2.48 0.52
C VAL A 49 -11.57 3.24 -0.61
N ARG A 50 -10.30 2.90 -0.87
CA ARG A 50 -9.50 3.53 -1.93
C ARG A 50 -9.96 3.14 -3.34
N GLN A 51 -10.61 1.97 -3.48
CA GLN A 51 -11.27 1.55 -4.71
C GLN A 51 -12.76 1.86 -4.60
N PRO A 52 -13.25 2.97 -5.16
CA PRO A 52 -14.66 3.28 -5.09
C PRO A 52 -15.47 2.16 -5.78
N SER A 53 -16.64 1.83 -5.24
CA SER A 53 -17.46 0.69 -5.68
C SER A 53 -17.83 0.68 -7.17
N TRP A 54 -17.73 1.82 -7.85
CA TRP A 54 -17.93 1.95 -9.30
C TRP A 54 -16.73 1.53 -10.16
N MET A 55 -15.53 1.38 -9.58
CA MET A 55 -14.35 0.84 -10.25
C MET A 55 -14.34 -0.70 -10.26
N THR A 56 -15.20 -1.36 -9.49
CA THR A 56 -15.31 -2.83 -9.42
C THR A 56 -16.30 -3.37 -10.46
N GLN A 57 -16.14 -2.98 -11.72
CA GLN A 57 -16.94 -3.48 -12.83
C GLN A 57 -16.03 -4.08 -13.91
N HIS A 58 -15.63 -5.34 -13.71
CA HIS A 58 -15.14 -6.24 -14.77
C HIS A 58 -15.30 -7.69 -14.36
#